data_AF-A0A8J3XJ00-F1
#
_entry.id   AF-A0A8J3XJ00-F1
#
_cell.length_a   1.000
_cell.length_b   1.000
_cell.length_c   1.000
_cell.angle_alpha   90.00
_cell.angle_beta   90.00
_cell.angle_gamma   90.00
#
_symmetry.space_group_name_H-M   'P 1'
#
loop_
_entity.id
_entity.type
_entity.pdbx_description
1 polymer ?
#
loop_
_entity_poly.entity_id
_entity_poly.type
_entity_poly.pdbx_seq_one_letter_code
_entity_poly.pdbx_strand_id
1 'polypeptide(L)'
;MPSHIVTHAGTATPAQREHRLRTLDEIVLSSAATCRASDPDDWFPLTEDETVLRDIARKLCGDCPIQASCLERQLLIEEGMPLYETDGITAATTPLERYEIRTGVAGIEVAA
;
A
#
# COMPACT_ATOMS: atom_id res chain seq x y z
N MET A 1 8.82 -44.33 7.69
CA MET A 1 7.79 -43.27 7.56
C MET A 1 8.51 -41.97 7.31
N PRO A 2 8.28 -41.25 6.19
CA PRO A 2 8.96 -39.98 5.98
C PRO A 2 8.29 -38.90 6.84
N SER A 3 9.07 -38.25 7.71
CA SER A 3 8.64 -37.06 8.43
C SER A 3 8.48 -35.91 7.45
N HIS A 4 7.26 -35.36 7.37
CA HIS A 4 7.04 -34.08 6.71
C HIS A 4 7.55 -32.97 7.63
N ILE A 5 8.62 -32.30 7.22
CA ILE A 5 9.06 -31.05 7.83
C ILE A 5 8.01 -29.99 7.48
N VAL A 6 7.32 -29.48 8.49
CA VAL A 6 6.44 -28.32 8.35
C VAL A 6 7.34 -27.08 8.32
N THR A 7 7.53 -26.51 7.14
CA THR A 7 8.17 -25.20 7.00
C THR A 7 7.17 -24.15 7.47
N HIS A 8 7.30 -23.67 8.71
CA HIS A 8 6.63 -22.43 9.09
C HIS A 8 7.17 -21.33 8.16
N ALA A 9 6.28 -20.62 7.46
CA ALA A 9 6.63 -19.45 6.68
C ALA A 9 7.35 -18.46 7.60
N GLY A 10 8.69 -18.45 7.55
CA GLY A 10 9.49 -17.55 8.35
C GLY A 10 9.20 -16.13 7.90
N THR A 11 8.89 -15.25 8.87
CA THR A 11 8.87 -13.81 8.65
C THR A 11 10.15 -13.38 7.93
N ALA A 12 10.01 -12.58 6.86
CA ALA A 12 11.16 -12.11 6.10
C ALA A 12 12.17 -11.41 7.02
N THR A 13 13.45 -11.75 6.89
CA THR A 13 14.52 -11.05 7.63
C THR A 13 14.61 -9.58 7.19
N PRO A 14 15.16 -8.68 8.02
CA PRO A 14 15.36 -7.28 7.65
C PRO A 14 16.09 -7.10 6.30
N ALA A 15 17.09 -7.94 6.03
CA ALA A 15 17.85 -7.90 4.77
C ALA A 15 16.99 -8.31 3.55
N GLN A 16 16.12 -9.30 3.70
CA GLN A 16 15.17 -9.71 2.65
C GLN A 16 14.12 -8.63 2.39
N ARG A 17 13.59 -8.01 3.45
CA ARG A 17 12.64 -6.89 3.35
C ARG A 17 13.26 -5.71 2.61
N GLU A 18 14.47 -5.32 2.99
CA GLU A 18 15.20 -4.22 2.37
C GLU A 18 15.52 -4.50 0.89
N HIS A 19 15.94 -5.73 0.57
CA HIS A 19 16.13 -6.13 -0.83
C HIS A 19 14.82 -6.04 -1.63
N ARG A 20 13.70 -6.49 -1.03
CA ARG A 20 12.38 -6.42 -1.67
C ARG A 20 11.95 -4.98 -1.93
N LEU A 21 12.15 -4.08 -0.97
CA LEU A 21 11.87 -2.65 -1.13
C LEU A 21 12.63 -2.06 -2.31
N ARG A 22 13.93 -2.36 -2.46
CA ARG A 22 14.72 -1.89 -3.62
C ARG A 22 14.19 -2.39 -4.96
N THR A 23 13.79 -3.66 -5.05
CA THR A 23 13.18 -4.20 -6.28
C THR A 23 11.85 -3.50 -6.59
N LEU A 24 11.04 -3.21 -5.56
CA LEU A 24 9.78 -2.49 -5.75
C LEU A 24 10.01 -1.02 -6.12
N ASP A 25 11.04 -0.37 -5.57
CA ASP A 25 11.46 0.98 -5.97
C ASP A 25 11.80 1.02 -7.45
N GLU A 26 12.55 0.05 -7.99
CA GLU A 26 12.86 -0.02 -9.42
C GLU A 26 11.60 -0.08 -10.30
N ILE A 27 10.57 -0.81 -9.85
CA ILE A 27 9.27 -0.89 -10.54
C ILE A 27 8.50 0.41 -10.45
N VAL A 28 8.33 0.95 -9.23
CA VAL A 28 7.57 2.18 -8.98
C VAL A 28 8.25 3.41 -9.58
N LEU A 29 9.58 3.37 -9.72
CA LEU A 29 10.35 4.44 -10.35
C LEU A 29 10.54 4.25 -11.86
N SER A 30 9.97 3.21 -12.46
CA SER A 30 10.00 3.00 -13.90
C SER A 30 9.01 3.91 -14.65
N SER A 31 9.11 3.92 -15.97
CA SER A 31 8.13 4.57 -16.86
C SER A 31 6.76 3.86 -16.90
N ALA A 32 6.63 2.67 -16.28
CA ALA A 32 5.35 1.98 -16.17
C ALA A 32 4.42 2.65 -15.12
N ALA A 33 4.96 3.47 -14.22
CA ALA A 33 4.18 4.28 -13.29
C ALA A 33 3.52 5.46 -14.02
N THR A 34 2.21 5.35 -14.29
CA THR A 34 1.44 6.36 -15.05
C THR A 34 1.17 7.63 -14.25
N CYS A 35 1.22 7.56 -12.92
CA CYS A 35 0.98 8.66 -12.00
C CYS A 35 1.96 9.83 -12.11
N ARG A 36 3.12 9.67 -12.75
CA ARG A 36 4.16 10.70 -12.82
C ARG A 36 3.73 12.01 -13.48
N ALA A 37 2.68 11.99 -14.28
CA ALA A 37 2.17 13.15 -15.01
C ALA A 37 1.02 13.89 -14.31
N SER A 38 0.55 13.40 -13.16
CA SER A 38 -0.55 14.04 -12.41
C SER A 38 -0.08 15.21 -11.55
N ASP A 39 -1.02 16.07 -11.17
CA ASP A 39 -0.80 17.12 -10.17
C ASP A 39 -0.46 16.49 -8.79
N PRO A 40 0.63 16.90 -8.11
CA PRO A 40 0.94 16.45 -6.76
C PRO A 40 -0.18 16.68 -5.74
N ASP A 41 -0.97 17.73 -5.89
CA ASP A 41 -2.04 18.06 -4.93
C ASP A 41 -3.22 17.07 -5.01
N ASP A 42 -3.41 16.40 -6.16
CA ASP A 42 -4.45 15.37 -6.31
C ASP A 42 -4.22 14.17 -5.35
N TRP A 43 -2.97 13.94 -4.92
CA TRP A 43 -2.59 12.82 -4.05
C TRP A 43 -2.92 13.06 -2.57
N PHE A 44 -3.28 14.28 -2.19
CA PHE A 44 -3.63 14.67 -0.82
C PHE A 44 -4.96 15.43 -0.78
N PRO A 45 -6.10 14.76 -1.06
CA PRO A 45 -7.40 15.42 -1.12
C PRO A 45 -7.80 16.07 0.21
N LEU A 46 -8.39 17.26 0.15
CA LEU A 46 -8.90 18.00 1.32
C LEU A 46 -10.28 17.51 1.76
N THR A 47 -10.42 16.21 2.02
CA THR A 47 -11.66 15.58 2.49
C THR A 47 -11.33 14.38 3.39
N GLU A 48 -12.16 14.16 4.40
CA GLU A 48 -12.10 12.98 5.28
C GLU A 48 -13.16 11.94 4.90
N ASP A 49 -14.02 12.23 3.91
CA ASP A 49 -15.02 11.28 3.42
C ASP A 49 -14.34 10.12 2.67
N GLU A 50 -14.29 8.94 3.31
CA GLU A 50 -13.71 7.72 2.77
C GLU A 50 -14.32 7.26 1.45
N THR A 51 -15.60 7.54 1.20
CA THR A 51 -16.24 7.19 -0.08
C THR A 51 -15.65 8.04 -1.20
N VAL A 52 -15.50 9.34 -0.95
CA VAL A 52 -14.89 10.28 -1.89
C VAL A 52 -13.41 9.94 -2.10
N LEU A 53 -12.68 9.61 -1.03
CA LEU A 53 -11.28 9.21 -1.12
C LEU A 53 -11.08 7.94 -1.96
N ARG A 54 -11.94 6.93 -1.81
CA ARG A 54 -11.89 5.70 -2.63
C ARG A 54 -12.16 5.98 -4.10
N ASP A 55 -13.09 6.89 -4.40
CA ASP A 55 -13.36 7.30 -5.78
C ASP A 55 -12.18 8.05 -6.39
N ILE A 56 -11.53 8.93 -5.64
CA ILE A 56 -10.28 9.61 -6.06
C ILE A 56 -9.16 8.59 -6.26
N ALA A 57 -8.99 7.65 -5.33
CA ALA A 57 -7.97 6.61 -5.42
C ALA A 57 -8.11 5.77 -6.69
N ARG A 58 -9.35 5.35 -6.99
CA ARG A 58 -9.69 4.63 -8.22
C ARG A 58 -9.39 5.47 -9.46
N LYS A 59 -9.71 6.76 -9.45
CA LYS A 59 -9.44 7.66 -10.58
C LYS A 59 -7.94 7.86 -10.84
N LEU A 60 -7.14 8.03 -9.79
CA LEU A 60 -5.71 8.31 -9.93
C LEU A 60 -4.89 7.07 -10.31
N CYS A 61 -5.28 5.90 -9.81
CA CYS A 61 -4.44 4.70 -9.91
C CYS A 61 -5.07 3.54 -10.67
N GLY A 62 -6.38 3.55 -10.94
CA GLY A 62 -7.14 2.35 -11.38
C GLY A 62 -6.66 1.71 -12.68
N ASP A 63 -6.04 2.48 -13.57
CA ASP A 63 -5.49 1.98 -14.84
C ASP A 63 -3.95 1.81 -14.80
N CYS A 64 -3.32 1.98 -13.64
CA CYS A 64 -1.87 1.89 -13.50
C CYS A 64 -1.41 0.42 -13.51
N PRO A 65 -0.55 0.00 -14.46
CA PRO A 65 -0.18 -1.41 -14.63
C PRO A 65 0.67 -1.98 -13.49
N ILE A 66 1.24 -1.11 -12.65
CA ILE A 66 2.09 -1.49 -11.52
C ILE A 66 1.39 -1.37 -10.16
N GLN A 67 0.06 -1.20 -10.14
CA GLN A 67 -0.71 -0.96 -8.92
C GLN A 67 -0.40 -1.97 -7.82
N ALA A 68 -0.33 -3.27 -8.14
CA ALA A 68 -0.04 -4.32 -7.15
C ALA A 68 1.34 -4.17 -6.51
N SER A 69 2.38 -3.89 -7.31
CA SER A 69 3.74 -3.64 -6.80
C SER A 69 3.82 -2.33 -6.02
N CYS A 70 3.07 -1.30 -6.45
CA CYS A 70 2.96 -0.04 -5.73
C CYS A 70 2.32 -0.25 -4.34
N LEU A 71 1.26 -1.07 -4.27
CA LEU A 71 0.59 -1.39 -3.02
C LEU A 71 1.54 -2.15 -2.08
N GLU A 72 2.18 -3.22 -2.57
CA GLU A 72 3.14 -3.98 -1.77
C GLU A 72 4.26 -3.09 -1.19
N ARG A 73 4.81 -2.19 -2.03
CA ARG A 73 5.83 -1.24 -1.60
C ARG A 73 5.33 -0.36 -0.46
N GLN A 74 4.14 0.21 -0.61
CA GLN A 74 3.59 1.10 0.39
C GLN A 74 3.30 0.36 1.70
N LEU A 75 2.74 -0.85 1.64
CA LEU A 75 2.49 -1.66 2.83
C LEU A 75 3.77 -2.01 3.59
N LEU A 76 4.87 -2.27 2.87
CA LEU A 76 6.18 -2.45 3.50
C LEU A 76 6.67 -1.17 4.16
N ILE A 77 6.57 -0.01 3.51
CA ILE A 77 6.99 1.28 4.09
C ILE A 77 6.21 1.59 5.37
N GLU A 78 4.89 1.38 5.35
CA GLU A 78 3.98 1.69 6.45
C GLU A 78 3.89 0.58 7.51
N GLU A 79 4.69 -0.48 7.40
CA GLU A 79 4.72 -1.59 8.35
C GLU A 79 5.05 -1.07 9.77
N GLY A 80 4.16 -1.33 10.72
CA GLY A 80 4.29 -0.85 12.10
C GLY A 80 3.95 0.63 12.31
N MET A 81 3.62 1.38 11.25
CA MET A 81 3.17 2.77 11.38
C MET A 81 1.68 2.83 11.81
N PRO A 82 1.33 3.73 12.74
CA PRO A 82 -0.06 3.99 13.09
C PRO A 82 -0.78 4.74 11.97
N LEU A 83 -2.13 4.67 11.96
CA LEU A 83 -2.96 5.30 10.91
C LEU A 83 -2.68 6.80 10.73
N TYR A 84 -2.47 7.54 11.82
CA TYR A 84 -2.26 9.00 11.78
C TYR A 84 -0.88 9.41 11.21
N GLU A 85 0.03 8.46 10.96
CA GLU A 85 1.32 8.70 10.28
C GLU A 85 1.27 8.29 8.80
N THR A 86 0.11 7.81 8.34
CA THR A 86 -0.10 7.44 6.93
C THR A 86 -1.08 8.39 6.30
N ASP A 87 -0.68 9.00 5.19
CA ASP A 87 -1.48 9.99 4.48
C ASP A 87 -1.51 9.70 2.98
N GLY A 88 -2.40 10.42 2.31
CA GLY A 88 -2.48 10.48 0.86
C GLY A 88 -2.96 9.18 0.20
N ILE A 89 -3.26 9.33 -1.08
CA ILE A 89 -3.63 8.25 -1.96
C ILE A 89 -2.38 7.57 -2.49
N THR A 90 -2.38 6.25 -2.59
CA THR A 90 -1.36 5.52 -3.35
C THR A 90 -1.89 4.13 -3.70
N ALA A 91 -1.42 3.57 -4.81
CA ALA A 91 -1.78 2.24 -5.27
C ALA A 91 -3.31 1.93 -5.33
N ALA A 92 -4.11 2.96 -5.62
CA ALA A 92 -5.58 2.95 -5.57
C ALA A 92 -6.17 2.60 -4.19
N THR A 93 -5.49 3.04 -3.13
CA THR A 93 -5.94 2.84 -1.74
C THR A 93 -5.89 4.13 -0.93
N THR A 94 -6.85 4.31 -0.02
CA THR A 94 -6.85 5.32 1.05
C THR A 94 -5.90 4.92 2.18
N PRO A 95 -5.50 5.85 3.07
CA PRO A 95 -4.73 5.50 4.26
C PRO A 95 -5.43 4.45 5.14
N LEU A 96 -6.75 4.58 5.31
CA LEU A 96 -7.56 3.62 6.06
C LEU A 96 -7.51 2.23 5.41
N GLU A 97 -7.74 2.12 4.10
CA GLU A 97 -7.66 0.85 3.39
C GLU A 97 -6.30 0.17 3.57
N ARG A 98 -5.20 0.93 3.48
CA ARG A 98 -3.85 0.36 3.70
C ARG A 98 -3.65 -0.09 5.13
N TYR A 99 -4.13 0.67 6.11
CA TYR A 99 -4.08 0.30 7.52
C TYR A 99 -4.86 -1.00 7.80
N GLU A 100 -6.07 -1.10 7.25
CA GLU A 100 -6.92 -2.30 7.32
C GLU A 100 -6.20 -3.53 6.72
N ILE A 101 -5.56 -3.37 5.55
CA ILE A 101 -4.78 -4.43 4.90
C ILE A 101 -3.61 -4.88 5.78
N ARG A 102 -2.83 -3.95 6.36
CA ARG A 102 -1.66 -4.30 7.19
C ARG A 102 -2.06 -4.99 8.50
N THR A 103 -3.15 -4.56 9.10
CA THR A 103 -3.59 -5.05 10.41
C THR A 103 -4.51 -6.26 10.32
N GLY A 104 -5.01 -6.59 9.13
CA GLY A 104 -6.01 -7.64 8.93
C GLY A 104 -7.36 -7.29 9.55
N VAL A 105 -7.58 -6.02 9.87
CA VAL A 105 -8.81 -5.50 10.45
C VAL A 105 -9.67 -4.99 9.31
N ALA A 106 -10.71 -5.71 8.94
CA ALA A 106 -11.71 -5.20 8.01
C ALA A 106 -12.70 -4.31 8.78
N GLY A 107 -12.77 -3.02 8.45
CA GLY A 107 -13.89 -2.15 8.80
C GLY A 107 -14.12 -1.96 10.30
N ILE A 108 -13.18 -1.35 11.03
CA ILE A 108 -13.56 -0.69 12.28
C ILE A 108 -14.13 0.68 11.91
N GLU A 109 -15.45 0.77 11.94
CA GLU A 109 -16.13 2.06 12.12
C GLU A 109 -15.61 2.67 13.43
N VAL A 110 -14.73 3.67 13.32
CA VAL A 110 -14.37 4.51 14.47
C VAL A 110 -15.54 5.45 14.70
N ALA A 111 -16.48 5.01 15.53
CA ALA A 111 -17.50 5.87 16.09
C ALA A 111 -16.88 6.71 17.22
N ALA A 112 -16.60 7.99 16.94
CA ALA A 112 -16.88 9.19 17.75
C ALA A 112 -15.92 10.34 17.41
#